data_AF-A0A1F5VUZ2-F1
#
_entry.id   AF-A0A1F5VUZ2-F1
#
_cell.length_a   1.000
_cell.length_b   1.000
_cell.length_c   1.000
_cell.angle_alpha   90.00
_cell.angle_beta   90.00
_cell.angle_gamma   90.00
#
_symmetry.space_group_name_H-M   'P 1'
#
loop_
_entity.id
_entity.type
_entity.pdbx_description
1 polymer ?
#
loop_
_entity_poly.entity_id
_entity_poly.type
_entity_poly.pdbx_seq_one_letter_code
_entity_poly.pdbx_strand_id
1 'polypeptide(L)'
;MTYPWGKDEGGIFTSLVYSALNGGASDVIGNVTVASLYTYVDQALGSWDQRPLFKSHVSKLIPLRKCKPEIELDILRLLPKYFSSPTYEFSLDPSFEPRSEPKNLEKEEIFGNLQKYRAARLLIPIGEEHMYYAAMNSKSCKLTSLGQFYWKLANKGKI
;
A
#
# COMPACT_ATOMS: atom_id res chain seq x y z
N MET A 1 -27.04 14.09 14.34
CA MET A 1 -26.35 13.07 13.54
C MET A 1 -24.93 12.97 14.10
N THR A 2 -24.59 11.86 14.73
CA THR A 2 -23.29 11.67 15.39
C THR A 2 -22.46 10.81 14.47
N TYR A 3 -21.38 11.36 13.91
CA TYR A 3 -20.49 10.61 13.01
C TYR A 3 -19.58 9.68 13.84
N PRO A 4 -19.08 8.57 13.25
CA PRO A 4 -18.28 7.56 13.97
C PRO A 4 -16.98 8.08 14.58
N TRP A 5 -16.54 9.29 14.22
CA TRP A 5 -15.21 9.83 14.50
C TRP A 5 -15.15 10.84 15.66
N GLY A 6 -16.24 10.95 16.45
CA GLY A 6 -16.27 11.86 17.59
C GLY A 6 -16.57 13.32 17.22
N LYS A 7 -16.82 14.13 18.25
CA LYS A 7 -17.21 15.54 18.13
C LYS A 7 -15.96 16.40 18.20
N ASP A 8 -15.20 16.49 17.11
CA ASP A 8 -14.09 17.46 17.04
C ASP A 8 -14.64 18.89 17.10
N GLU A 9 -13.87 19.84 17.65
CA GLU A 9 -14.23 21.27 17.79
C GLU A 9 -14.25 22.04 16.44
N GLY A 10 -14.62 21.39 15.34
CA GLY A 10 -14.68 21.96 13.99
C GLY A 10 -15.82 21.39 13.13
N GLY A 11 -16.04 21.99 11.96
CA GLY A 11 -17.00 21.47 10.99
C GLY A 11 -16.54 20.11 10.41
N ILE A 12 -17.49 19.24 10.08
CA ILE A 12 -17.25 17.87 9.57
C ILE A 12 -16.23 17.86 8.42
N PHE A 13 -16.35 18.81 7.48
CA PHE A 13 -15.41 18.95 6.38
C PHE A 13 -13.96 19.17 6.85
N THR A 14 -13.75 20.06 7.81
CA THR A 14 -12.42 20.36 8.36
C THR A 14 -11.82 19.14 9.04
N SER A 15 -12.60 18.39 9.81
CA SER A 15 -12.14 17.14 10.45
C SER A 15 -11.76 16.08 9.42
N LEU A 16 -12.53 15.93 8.35
CA LEU A 16 -12.21 14.97 7.27
C LEU A 16 -10.93 15.37 6.52
N VAL A 17 -10.75 16.66 6.23
CA VAL A 17 -9.52 17.18 5.62
C VAL A 17 -8.31 16.94 6.53
N TYR A 18 -8.45 17.17 7.83
CA TYR A 18 -7.39 16.90 8.81
C TYR A 18 -7.01 15.41 8.83
N SER A 19 -8.00 14.51 8.91
CA SER A 19 -7.79 13.06 8.88
C SER A 19 -7.15 12.58 7.57
N ALA A 20 -7.59 13.12 6.43
CA ALA A 20 -6.98 12.85 5.13
C ALA A 20 -5.48 13.19 5.12
N LEU A 21 -5.14 14.41 5.58
CA LEU A 21 -3.76 14.90 5.65
C LEU A 21 -2.91 14.14 6.67
N ASN A 22 -3.50 13.54 7.70
CA ASN A 22 -2.79 12.70 8.67
C ASN A 22 -2.55 11.26 8.19
N GLY A 23 -2.86 10.94 6.94
CA GLY A 23 -2.57 9.64 6.32
C GLY A 23 -3.81 8.85 5.92
N GLY A 24 -5.02 9.30 6.26
CA GLY A 24 -6.25 8.67 5.78
C GLY A 24 -6.33 8.63 4.24
N ALA A 25 -5.70 9.61 3.57
CA ALA A 25 -5.67 9.75 2.12
C ALA A 25 -4.28 9.53 1.49
N SER A 26 -3.34 8.93 2.22
CA SER A 26 -1.98 8.69 1.69
C SER A 26 -1.93 7.49 0.76
N ASP A 27 -1.12 7.58 -0.30
CA ASP A 27 -0.73 6.41 -1.09
C ASP A 27 0.29 5.53 -0.36
N VAL A 28 0.69 4.42 -1.00
CA VAL A 28 1.64 3.42 -0.45
C VAL A 28 2.98 4.04 -0.04
N ILE A 29 3.40 5.12 -0.71
CA ILE A 29 4.66 5.83 -0.41
C ILE A 29 4.44 7.09 0.44
N GLY A 30 3.25 7.25 1.02
CA GLY A 30 2.92 8.29 1.98
C GLY A 30 2.47 9.62 1.37
N ASN A 31 2.31 9.75 0.05
CA ASN A 31 1.88 11.02 -0.53
C ASN A 31 0.38 11.23 -0.34
N VAL A 32 0.00 12.40 0.16
CA VAL A 32 -1.37 12.91 0.12
C VAL A 32 -1.42 14.02 -0.91
N THR A 33 -2.21 13.85 -1.97
CA THR A 33 -2.42 14.87 -3.01
C THR A 33 -3.76 15.56 -2.82
N VAL A 34 -4.00 16.68 -3.51
CA VAL A 34 -5.33 17.32 -3.50
C VAL A 34 -6.43 16.37 -3.99
N ALA A 35 -6.12 15.51 -4.97
CA ALA A 35 -7.07 14.54 -5.50
C ALA A 35 -7.38 13.44 -4.49
N SER A 36 -6.37 12.82 -3.87
CA SER A 36 -6.59 11.75 -2.89
C SER A 36 -7.29 12.27 -1.64
N LEU A 37 -6.94 13.49 -1.19
CA LEU A 37 -7.63 14.18 -0.11
C LEU A 37 -9.12 14.35 -0.43
N TYR A 38 -9.42 14.84 -1.62
CA TYR A 38 -10.81 15.04 -2.03
C TYR A 38 -11.57 13.70 -2.13
N THR A 39 -10.97 12.67 -2.72
CA THR A 39 -11.56 11.32 -2.77
C THR A 39 -11.88 10.79 -1.38
N TYR A 40 -10.98 10.98 -0.40
CA TYR A 40 -11.20 10.59 0.98
C TYR A 40 -12.39 11.33 1.62
N VAL A 41 -12.46 12.65 1.42
CA VAL A 41 -13.57 13.47 1.94
C VAL A 41 -14.90 13.05 1.29
N ASP A 42 -14.95 12.86 -0.03
CA ASP A 42 -16.16 12.45 -0.75
C ASP A 42 -16.66 11.06 -0.32
N GLN A 43 -15.74 10.12 -0.04
CA GLN A 43 -16.10 8.78 0.47
C GLN A 43 -16.70 8.81 1.87
N ALA A 44 -16.32 9.79 2.70
CA ALA A 44 -16.80 9.91 4.06
C ALA A 44 -18.11 10.70 4.17
N LEU A 45 -18.44 11.52 3.17
CA LEU A 45 -19.70 12.27 3.11
C LEU A 45 -20.80 11.40 2.48
N GLY A 46 -21.96 11.33 3.15
CA GLY A 46 -23.08 10.50 2.68
C GLY A 46 -23.78 11.06 1.44
N SER A 47 -24.68 10.27 0.85
CA SER A 47 -25.47 10.66 -0.33
C SER A 47 -26.36 11.89 -0.13
N TRP A 48 -26.62 12.29 1.13
CA TRP A 48 -27.51 13.39 1.50
C TRP A 48 -26.78 14.59 2.10
N ASP A 49 -25.47 14.49 2.30
CA ASP A 49 -24.64 15.60 2.78
C ASP A 49 -24.27 16.51 1.60
N GLN A 50 -24.05 17.80 1.88
CA GLN A 50 -23.53 18.72 0.88
C GLN A 50 -22.16 18.23 0.41
N ARG A 51 -22.10 17.68 -0.81
CA ARG A 51 -20.84 17.28 -1.42
C ARG A 51 -20.08 18.55 -1.84
N PRO A 52 -18.80 18.69 -1.47
CA PRO A 52 -17.97 19.71 -2.07
C PRO A 52 -17.91 19.50 -3.59
N LEU A 53 -17.40 20.47 -4.35
CA LEU A 53 -17.11 20.31 -5.77
C LEU A 53 -15.60 20.34 -5.96
N PHE A 54 -15.03 19.33 -6.62
CA PHE A 54 -13.63 19.34 -7.02
C PHE A 54 -13.49 19.88 -8.44
N LYS A 55 -12.88 21.05 -8.58
CA LYS A 55 -12.44 21.61 -9.87
C LYS A 55 -10.95 21.88 -9.78
N SER A 56 -10.18 21.39 -10.76
CA SER A 56 -8.74 21.61 -10.81
C SER A 56 -8.27 21.91 -12.23
N HIS A 57 -7.24 22.73 -12.35
CA HIS A 57 -6.52 22.98 -13.59
C HIS A 57 -5.02 22.80 -13.32
N VAL A 58 -4.57 21.55 -13.41
CA VAL A 58 -3.19 21.16 -13.05
C VAL A 58 -2.64 20.17 -14.08
N SER A 59 -1.36 20.31 -14.43
CA SER A 59 -0.64 19.35 -15.27
C SER A 59 -0.06 18.17 -14.47
N LYS A 60 0.07 18.33 -13.14
CA LYS A 60 0.55 17.29 -12.23
C LYS A 60 -0.06 17.47 -10.84
N LEU A 61 -0.39 16.36 -10.19
CA LEU A 61 -0.75 16.33 -8.78
C LEU A 61 0.52 16.24 -7.95
N ILE A 62 0.85 17.33 -7.23
CA ILE A 62 1.93 17.34 -6.26
C ILE A 62 1.40 16.93 -4.87
N PRO A 63 2.21 16.25 -4.05
CA PRO A 63 1.83 15.97 -2.67
C PRO A 63 1.65 17.28 -1.88
N LEU A 64 0.49 17.43 -1.23
CA LEU A 64 0.24 18.45 -0.22
C LEU A 64 0.96 18.12 1.10
N ARG A 65 1.06 16.82 1.41
CA ARG A 65 1.77 16.29 2.57
C ARG A 65 2.40 14.94 2.25
N LYS A 66 3.53 14.67 2.89
CA LYS A 66 4.16 13.34 2.94
C LYS A 66 3.99 12.76 4.34
N CYS A 67 3.19 11.73 4.46
CA CYS A 67 3.00 10.94 5.66
C CYS A 67 4.04 9.83 5.73
N LYS A 68 4.02 9.07 6.84
CA LYS A 68 4.80 7.83 6.93
C LYS A 68 4.35 6.87 5.83
N PRO A 69 5.26 6.33 5.01
CA PRO A 69 4.87 5.40 3.96
C PRO A 69 4.40 4.06 4.55
N GLU A 70 3.51 3.36 3.85
CA GLU A 70 3.11 1.98 4.21
C GLU A 70 4.30 1.01 4.02
N ILE A 71 5.22 1.34 3.11
CA ILE A 71 6.44 0.59 2.86
C ILE A 71 7.61 1.54 2.55
N GLU A 72 8.77 1.26 3.12
CA GLU A 72 9.98 2.04 2.88
C GLU A 72 10.40 1.99 1.41
N LEU A 73 10.86 3.14 0.88
CA LEU A 73 11.24 3.25 -0.53
C LEU A 73 12.38 2.31 -0.90
N ASP A 74 13.33 2.10 0.00
CA ASP A 74 14.46 1.19 -0.24
C ASP A 74 14.00 -0.25 -0.40
N ILE A 75 13.01 -0.67 0.40
CA ILE A 75 12.37 -1.98 0.23
C ILE A 75 11.62 -1.99 -1.10
N LEU A 76 10.81 -0.98 -1.40
CA LEU A 76 10.06 -0.91 -2.66
C LEU A 76 10.94 -1.00 -3.91
N ARG A 77 12.16 -0.46 -3.86
CA ARG A 77 13.17 -0.56 -4.93
C ARG A 77 13.70 -1.99 -5.15
N LEU A 78 13.53 -2.90 -4.20
CA LEU A 78 13.92 -4.31 -4.35
C LEU A 78 12.90 -5.13 -5.16
N LEU A 79 11.72 -4.61 -5.48
CA LEU A 79 10.69 -5.33 -6.26
C LEU A 79 11.26 -5.99 -7.54
N PRO A 80 12.05 -5.31 -8.40
CA PRO A 80 12.62 -5.92 -9.60
C PRO A 80 13.73 -6.94 -9.32
N LYS A 81 14.30 -6.96 -8.11
CA LYS A 81 15.27 -7.99 -7.71
C LYS A 81 14.57 -9.31 -7.39
N TYR A 82 13.38 -9.26 -6.80
CA TYR A 82 12.61 -10.46 -6.45
C TYR A 82 11.73 -10.95 -7.59
N PHE A 83 11.13 -10.04 -8.35
CA PHE A 83 10.24 -10.36 -9.45
C PHE A 83 10.92 -9.99 -10.77
N SER A 84 11.26 -10.99 -11.59
CA SER A 84 11.94 -10.76 -12.89
C SER A 84 11.05 -10.05 -13.92
N SER A 85 9.73 -10.14 -13.76
CA SER A 85 8.73 -9.43 -14.55
C SER A 85 7.50 -9.08 -13.69
N PRO A 86 6.63 -8.15 -14.12
CA PRO A 86 5.41 -7.82 -13.39
C PRO A 86 4.47 -9.02 -13.17
N THR A 87 4.54 -10.03 -14.03
CA THR A 87 3.69 -11.23 -13.97
C THR A 87 4.42 -12.45 -13.42
N TYR A 88 5.66 -12.28 -12.94
CA TYR A 88 6.43 -13.37 -12.35
C TYR A 88 5.75 -13.89 -11.08
N GLU A 89 5.70 -15.22 -10.95
CA GLU A 89 5.27 -15.88 -9.72
C GLU A 89 6.51 -16.29 -8.93
N PHE A 90 6.63 -15.76 -7.71
CA PHE A 90 7.74 -16.04 -6.82
C PHE A 90 7.43 -17.31 -6.03
N SER A 91 8.18 -18.39 -6.28
CA SER A 91 8.04 -19.64 -5.55
C SER A 91 8.53 -19.50 -4.11
N LEU A 92 7.75 -20.04 -3.19
CA LEU A 92 8.06 -20.12 -1.77
C LEU A 92 8.18 -21.58 -1.37
N ASP A 93 8.91 -21.81 -0.29
CA ASP A 93 9.07 -23.11 0.35
C ASP A 93 9.25 -22.90 1.87
N PRO A 94 9.25 -23.97 2.68
CA PRO A 94 9.32 -23.82 4.13
C PRO A 94 10.52 -23.04 4.67
N SER A 95 11.66 -23.06 3.98
CA SER A 95 12.88 -22.37 4.43
C SER A 95 12.80 -20.84 4.37
N PHE A 96 11.71 -20.27 3.86
CA PHE A 96 11.41 -18.83 3.99
C PHE A 96 10.83 -18.44 5.36
N GLU A 97 10.26 -19.39 6.11
CA GLU A 97 9.61 -19.10 7.39
C GLU A 97 10.66 -19.11 8.53
N PRO A 98 10.79 -18.05 9.34
CA PRO A 98 11.81 -17.91 10.40
C PRO A 98 11.89 -18.99 11.49
N ARG A 99 10.83 -19.77 11.66
CA ARG A 99 10.71 -20.88 12.61
C ARG A 99 10.99 -22.24 11.97
N SER A 100 11.21 -22.31 10.66
CA SER A 100 11.60 -23.55 10.00
C SER A 100 13.07 -23.86 10.18
N GLU A 101 13.38 -25.16 10.25
CA GLU A 101 14.76 -25.66 10.33
C GLU A 101 15.09 -26.51 9.09
N PRO A 102 16.35 -26.45 8.58
CA PRO A 102 17.42 -25.56 9.03
C PRO A 102 17.14 -24.09 8.66
N LYS A 103 17.57 -23.16 9.52
CA LYS A 103 17.46 -21.72 9.24
C LYS A 103 18.13 -21.30 7.94
N ASN A 104 17.52 -20.32 7.28
CA ASN A 104 18.06 -19.69 6.07
C ASN A 104 17.84 -18.17 6.13
N LEU A 105 18.82 -17.46 6.70
CA LEU A 105 18.73 -16.03 6.96
C LEU A 105 18.43 -15.18 5.70
N GLU A 106 18.96 -15.59 4.54
CA GLU A 106 18.71 -14.89 3.27
C GLU A 106 17.25 -15.02 2.86
N LYS A 107 16.69 -16.24 2.90
CA LYS A 107 15.28 -16.47 2.59
C LYS A 107 14.36 -15.83 3.62
N GLU A 108 14.72 -15.86 4.90
CA GLU A 108 13.98 -15.18 5.98
C GLU A 108 13.91 -13.67 5.75
N GLU A 109 15.01 -13.03 5.34
CA GLU A 109 15.04 -11.60 4.99
C GLU A 109 14.14 -11.31 3.77
N ILE A 110 14.26 -12.11 2.71
CA ILE A 110 13.40 -11.99 1.53
C ILE A 110 11.94 -12.12 1.94
N PHE A 111 11.60 -13.12 2.75
CA PHE A 111 10.23 -13.35 3.22
C PHE A 111 9.71 -12.17 4.04
N GLY A 112 10.54 -11.59 4.91
CA GLY A 112 10.21 -10.37 5.66
C GLY A 112 9.83 -9.22 4.73
N ASN A 113 10.58 -9.03 3.63
CA ASN A 113 10.23 -8.03 2.62
C ASN A 113 8.96 -8.39 1.85
N LEU A 114 8.75 -9.66 1.48
CA LEU A 114 7.51 -10.13 0.86
C LEU A 114 6.28 -9.88 1.74
N GLN A 115 6.40 -10.09 3.05
CA GLN A 115 5.32 -9.79 3.99
C GLN A 115 5.02 -8.28 4.08
N LYS A 116 6.04 -7.42 4.04
CA LYS A 116 5.85 -5.96 3.97
C LYS A 116 5.11 -5.54 2.69
N TYR A 117 5.46 -6.12 1.53
CA TYR A 117 4.70 -5.88 0.29
C TYR A 117 3.25 -6.36 0.40
N ARG A 118 2.99 -7.51 1.04
CA ARG A 118 1.63 -8.02 1.26
C ARG A 118 0.80 -7.08 2.14
N ALA A 119 1.40 -6.54 3.20
CA ALA A 119 0.78 -5.58 4.10
C ALA A 119 0.43 -4.26 3.35
N ALA A 120 1.32 -3.80 2.47
CA ALA A 120 1.10 -2.66 1.58
C ALA A 120 0.22 -2.97 0.35
N ARG A 121 -0.45 -4.15 0.31
CA ARG A 121 -1.34 -4.60 -0.79
C ARG A 121 -0.66 -4.71 -2.17
N LEU A 122 0.66 -4.83 -2.20
CA LEU A 122 1.46 -4.90 -3.44
C LEU A 122 1.60 -6.33 -3.97
N LEU A 123 1.45 -7.35 -3.12
CA LEU A 123 1.44 -8.74 -3.56
C LEU A 123 0.36 -9.55 -2.84
N ILE A 124 0.07 -10.73 -3.39
CA ILE A 124 -0.85 -11.72 -2.83
C ILE A 124 -0.28 -13.14 -2.98
N PRO A 125 -0.56 -14.06 -2.04
CA PRO A 125 -0.29 -15.48 -2.23
C PRO A 125 -1.15 -16.08 -3.35
N ILE A 126 -0.69 -17.21 -3.90
CA ILE A 126 -1.41 -17.99 -4.92
C ILE A 126 -1.76 -19.35 -4.32
N GLY A 127 -3.04 -19.71 -4.41
CA GLY A 127 -3.56 -20.98 -3.89
C GLY A 127 -3.69 -21.05 -2.37
N GLU A 128 -3.40 -19.95 -1.65
CA GLU A 128 -3.48 -19.84 -0.19
C GLU A 128 -3.98 -18.45 0.19
N GLU A 129 -4.51 -18.29 1.41
CA GLU A 129 -5.01 -17.01 1.90
C GLU A 129 -3.89 -16.13 2.50
N HIS A 130 -2.93 -16.76 3.17
CA HIS A 130 -1.86 -16.08 3.90
C HIS A 130 -0.48 -16.50 3.41
N MET A 131 0.48 -15.57 3.48
CA MET A 131 1.87 -15.79 3.06
C MET A 131 2.54 -16.94 3.83
N TYR A 132 2.20 -17.12 5.11
CA TYR A 132 2.68 -18.24 5.92
C TYR A 132 2.31 -19.59 5.27
N TYR A 133 1.03 -19.82 4.96
CA TYR A 133 0.59 -21.06 4.31
C TYR A 133 1.16 -21.21 2.91
N ALA A 134 1.33 -20.10 2.18
CA ALA A 134 1.99 -20.15 0.89
C ALA A 134 3.44 -20.65 0.98
N ALA A 135 4.20 -20.27 2.01
CA ALA A 135 5.53 -20.81 2.26
C ALA A 135 5.49 -22.27 2.73
N MET A 136 4.67 -22.57 3.73
CA MET A 136 4.60 -23.92 4.33
C MET A 136 4.12 -24.99 3.33
N ASN A 137 3.20 -24.65 2.45
CA ASN A 137 2.66 -25.56 1.45
C ASN A 137 3.41 -25.49 0.10
N SER A 138 4.60 -24.87 0.09
CA SER A 138 5.46 -24.71 -1.10
C SER A 138 4.72 -24.15 -2.33
N LYS A 139 3.92 -23.10 -2.10
CA LYS A 139 3.17 -22.40 -3.14
C LYS A 139 3.96 -21.19 -3.64
N SER A 140 3.28 -20.23 -4.24
CA SER A 140 3.89 -19.02 -4.79
C SER A 140 3.14 -17.77 -4.35
N CYS A 141 3.73 -16.61 -4.63
CA CYS A 141 3.07 -15.31 -4.54
C CYS A 141 3.29 -14.50 -5.83
N LYS A 142 2.39 -13.54 -6.08
CA LYS A 142 2.48 -12.64 -7.24
C LYS A 142 2.14 -11.21 -6.87
N LEU A 143 2.61 -10.28 -7.69
CA LEU A 143 2.24 -8.88 -7.60
C LEU A 143 0.76 -8.68 -7.92
N THR A 144 0.11 -7.80 -7.15
CA THR A 144 -1.20 -7.24 -7.52
C THR A 144 -1.04 -6.23 -8.64
N SER A 145 -2.13 -5.72 -9.22
CA SER A 145 -2.06 -4.62 -10.19
C SER A 145 -1.32 -3.39 -9.65
N LEU A 146 -1.48 -3.09 -8.35
CA LEU A 146 -0.74 -2.02 -7.67
C LEU A 146 0.75 -2.36 -7.53
N GLY A 147 1.07 -3.60 -7.17
CA GLY A 147 2.45 -4.10 -7.14
C GLY A 147 3.13 -4.00 -8.50
N GLN A 148 2.45 -4.38 -9.57
CA GLN A 148 2.97 -4.27 -10.94
C GLN A 148 3.25 -2.82 -11.35
N PHE A 149 2.40 -1.89 -10.93
CA PHE A 149 2.64 -0.46 -11.14
C PHE A 149 3.93 0.00 -10.44
N TYR A 150 4.10 -0.31 -9.15
CA TYR A 150 5.31 0.06 -8.41
C TYR A 150 6.55 -0.68 -8.89
N TRP A 151 6.44 -1.94 -9.30
CA TRP A 151 7.53 -2.66 -9.95
C TRP A 151 8.04 -1.92 -11.18
N LYS A 152 7.13 -1.40 -12.04
CA LYS A 152 7.52 -0.63 -13.24
C LYS A 152 8.21 0.68 -12.88
N LEU A 153 7.81 1.34 -11.79
CA LEU A 153 8.48 2.55 -11.31
C LEU A 153 9.87 2.23 -10.76
N ALA A 154 9.98 1.20 -9.92
CA ALA A 154 11.25 0.74 -9.34
C ALA A 154 12.23 0.37 -10.45
N ASN A 155 11.78 -0.43 -11.42
CA ASN A 155 12.61 -0.90 -12.54
C ASN A 155 13.10 0.24 -13.45
N LYS A 156 12.37 1.37 -13.49
CA LYS A 156 12.76 2.57 -14.25
C LYS A 156 13.55 3.59 -13.43
N GLY A 157 13.88 3.31 -12.17
CA GLY A 157 14.54 4.26 -11.27
C GLY A 157 13.69 5.48 -10.92
N LYS A 158 12.36 5.33 -10.89
CA LYS A 158 11.40 6.42 -10.64
C LYS A 158 10.76 6.38 -9.24
N ILE A 159 11.42 5.70 -8.29
CA ILE A 159 11.05 5.63 -6.87
C ILE A 159 12.13 6.30 -6.04
#